data_AF-A0A953KKZ8-F1
#
_entry.id   AF-A0A953KKZ8-F1
#
_cell.length_a   1.000
_cell.length_b   1.000
_cell.length_c   1.000
_cell.angle_alpha   90.00
_cell.angle_beta   90.00
_cell.angle_gamma   90.00
#
_symmetry.space_group_name_H-M   'P 1'
#
loop_
_entity.id
_entity.type
_entity.pdbx_description
1 polymer ?
#
loop_
_entity_poly.entity_id
_entity_poly.type
_entity_poly.pdbx_seq_one_letter_code
_entity_poly.pdbx_strand_id
1 'polypeptide(L)'
;MAHKKGEGSTSNGRDSNSKRLGVKLFGGQRAIAGNIIVRQKGTKFHPGKNVGVGKDWTLFALTDGTVKFTKTVDDRKYVHII
;
A
#
# COMPACT_ATOMS: atom_id res chain seq x y z
N MET A 1 48.96 -28.26 -4.24
CA MET A 1 47.83 -27.44 -4.71
C MET A 1 46.79 -28.33 -5.35
N ALA A 2 45.67 -28.57 -4.68
CA ALA A 2 44.53 -29.28 -5.25
C ALA A 2 43.40 -28.26 -5.40
N HIS A 3 43.31 -27.64 -6.58
CA HIS A 3 42.18 -26.80 -6.92
C HIS A 3 40.93 -27.68 -7.00
N LYS A 4 40.10 -27.67 -5.96
CA LYS A 4 38.70 -28.06 -6.14
C LYS A 4 38.01 -26.87 -6.79
N LYS A 5 38.02 -26.85 -8.13
CA LYS A 5 37.19 -25.98 -8.97
C LYS A 5 35.75 -26.49 -8.84
N GLY A 6 35.15 -26.21 -7.70
CA GLY A 6 33.77 -26.56 -7.37
C GLY A 6 32.98 -25.32 -7.06
N GLU A 7 33.22 -24.21 -7.77
CA GLU A 7 32.25 -23.12 -7.85
C GLU A 7 31.04 -23.67 -8.60
N GLY A 8 30.06 -24.20 -7.86
CA GLY A 8 28.72 -24.35 -8.38
C GLY A 8 28.21 -22.94 -8.67
N SER A 9 27.89 -22.65 -9.92
CA SER A 9 27.18 -21.41 -10.26
C SER A 9 25.83 -21.45 -9.56
N THR A 10 25.72 -20.78 -8.41
CA THR A 10 24.44 -20.65 -7.72
C THR A 10 23.56 -19.73 -8.55
N SER A 11 22.56 -20.31 -9.22
CA SER A 11 21.59 -19.56 -10.00
C SER A 11 20.55 -18.93 -9.05
N ASN A 12 20.89 -17.75 -8.54
CA ASN A 12 19.95 -16.93 -7.76
C ASN A 12 18.90 -16.30 -8.70
N GLY A 13 17.95 -17.11 -9.17
CA GLY A 13 16.90 -16.73 -10.12
C GLY A 13 15.47 -16.77 -9.55
N ARG A 14 15.32 -16.84 -8.22
CA ARG A 14 14.00 -16.87 -7.57
C ARG A 14 13.56 -15.45 -7.25
N ASP A 15 12.42 -15.05 -7.80
CA ASP A 15 11.72 -13.83 -7.42
C ASP A 15 10.24 -14.13 -7.18
N SER A 16 9.57 -13.23 -6.47
CA SER A 16 8.15 -13.32 -6.17
C SER A 16 7.34 -12.45 -7.12
N ASN A 17 6.17 -12.94 -7.54
CA ASN A 17 5.23 -12.12 -8.31
C ASN A 17 4.84 -10.86 -7.55
N SER A 18 4.79 -9.73 -8.26
CA SER A 18 4.42 -8.44 -7.70
C SER A 18 3.01 -8.48 -7.07
N LYS A 19 2.85 -7.82 -5.92
CA LYS A 19 1.59 -7.84 -5.14
C LYS A 19 0.62 -6.72 -5.50
N ARG A 20 0.96 -5.91 -6.51
CA ARG A 20 0.13 -4.79 -7.02
C ARG A 20 -0.35 -3.84 -5.91
N LEU A 21 0.51 -3.57 -4.93
CA LEU A 21 0.30 -2.58 -3.87
C LEU A 21 0.22 -1.15 -4.46
N GLY A 22 -0.12 -0.17 -3.63
CA GLY A 22 -0.17 1.24 -3.98
C GLY A 22 -1.56 1.84 -3.89
N VAL A 23 -1.62 3.13 -4.22
CA VAL A 23 -2.83 3.95 -4.27
C VAL A 23 -3.70 3.49 -5.44
N LYS A 24 -5.01 3.42 -5.21
CA LYS A 24 -6.04 3.02 -6.18
C LYS A 24 -6.97 4.17 -6.53
N LEU A 25 -7.27 5.04 -5.57
CA LEU A 25 -7.96 6.31 -5.79
C LEU A 25 -7.09 7.46 -5.29
N PHE A 26 -6.89 8.45 -6.15
CA PHE A 26 -6.09 9.64 -5.87
C PHE A 26 -6.91 10.76 -5.23
N GLY A 27 -6.22 11.75 -4.68
CA GLY A 27 -6.87 12.93 -4.11
C GLY A 27 -7.71 13.68 -5.16
N GLY A 28 -8.91 14.10 -4.77
CA GLY A 28 -9.88 14.76 -5.67
C GLY A 28 -10.76 13.81 -6.47
N GLN A 29 -10.53 12.49 -6.40
CA GLN A 29 -11.40 11.52 -7.08
C GLN A 29 -12.59 11.13 -6.21
N ARG A 30 -13.72 10.85 -6.88
CA ARG A 30 -14.95 10.37 -6.24
C ARG A 30 -14.78 8.91 -5.82
N ALA A 31 -15.12 8.61 -4.56
CA ALA A 31 -15.21 7.27 -4.00
C ALA A 31 -16.68 6.95 -3.68
N ILE A 32 -17.02 5.68 -3.82
CA ILE A 32 -18.27 5.09 -3.33
C ILE A 32 -17.90 4.25 -2.10
N ALA A 33 -18.83 4.08 -1.16
CA ALA A 33 -18.67 3.20 -0.02
C ALA A 33 -18.18 1.79 -0.46
N GLY A 34 -17.16 1.29 0.23
CA GLY A 34 -16.48 0.04 -0.09
C GLY A 34 -15.32 0.16 -1.09
N ASN A 35 -15.15 1.28 -1.79
CA ASN A 35 -14.03 1.45 -2.70
C ASN A 35 -12.69 1.38 -1.97
N ILE A 36 -11.75 0.61 -2.54
CA ILE A 36 -10.38 0.55 -2.05
C ILE A 36 -9.64 1.83 -2.46
N ILE A 37 -9.01 2.49 -1.50
CA ILE A 37 -8.25 3.72 -1.72
C ILE A 37 -6.75 3.40 -1.79
N VAL A 38 -6.23 2.57 -0.89
CA VAL A 38 -4.81 2.21 -0.84
C VAL A 38 -4.63 0.75 -0.44
N ARG A 39 -3.82 -0.01 -1.19
CA ARG A 39 -3.29 -1.31 -0.76
C ARG A 39 -1.85 -1.14 -0.29
N GLN A 40 -1.54 -1.55 0.92
CA GLN A 40 -0.22 -1.32 1.53
C GLN A 40 0.26 -2.50 2.36
N LYS A 41 1.53 -2.45 2.74
CA LYS A 41 2.13 -3.33 3.75
C LYS A 41 2.58 -2.43 4.90
N GLY A 42 1.96 -2.62 6.06
CA GLY A 42 2.02 -1.65 7.15
C GLY A 42 1.26 -0.36 6.84
N THR A 43 1.15 0.52 7.83
CA THR A 43 0.43 1.81 7.73
C THR A 43 1.33 2.92 7.21
N LYS A 44 1.53 2.98 5.89
CA LYS A 44 2.15 4.16 5.24
C LYS A 44 1.19 5.33 5.22
N PHE A 45 -0.07 5.03 4.95
CA PHE A 45 -1.21 5.93 5.08
C PHE A 45 -2.11 5.44 6.21
N HIS A 46 -2.63 6.38 6.99
CA HIS A 46 -3.49 6.13 8.13
C HIS A 46 -4.94 6.43 7.77
N PRO A 47 -5.91 5.68 8.34
CA PRO A 47 -7.31 5.99 8.16
C PRO A 47 -7.64 7.33 8.83
N GLY A 48 -8.29 8.22 8.08
CA GLY A 48 -8.87 9.45 8.57
C GLY A 48 -10.38 9.34 8.69
N LYS A 49 -11.07 10.44 8.37
CA LYS A 49 -12.53 10.54 8.43
C LYS A 49 -13.16 9.69 7.32
N ASN A 50 -14.19 8.90 7.67
CA ASN A 50 -14.95 8.06 6.73
C ASN A 50 -14.11 7.03 5.95
N VAL A 51 -12.98 6.60 6.51
CA VAL A 51 -12.10 5.59 5.92
C VAL A 51 -11.88 4.47 6.93
N GLY A 52 -12.10 3.23 6.49
CA GLY A 52 -11.85 2.02 7.25
C GLY A 52 -10.47 1.43 6.94
N VAL A 53 -9.98 0.58 7.85
CA VAL A 53 -8.74 -0.19 7.67
C VAL A 53 -9.02 -1.69 7.74
N GLY A 54 -8.55 -2.44 6.75
CA GLY A 54 -8.66 -3.89 6.71
C GLY A 54 -7.56 -4.58 7.53
N LYS A 55 -7.70 -5.90 7.70
CA LYS A 55 -6.69 -6.74 8.40
C LYS A 55 -5.30 -6.66 7.77
N ASP A 56 -5.23 -6.45 6.45
CA ASP A 56 -4.00 -6.31 5.68
C ASP A 56 -3.58 -4.83 5.50
N TRP A 57 -4.08 -3.93 6.36
CA TRP A 57 -3.83 -2.48 6.32
C TRP A 57 -4.36 -1.77 5.07
N THR A 58 -5.15 -2.44 4.24
CA THR A 58 -5.84 -1.80 3.10
C THR A 58 -6.81 -0.73 3.62
N LEU A 59 -6.77 0.46 3.01
CA LEU A 59 -7.70 1.54 3.30
C LEU A 59 -8.86 1.52 2.30
N PHE A 60 -10.09 1.65 2.81
CA PHE A 60 -11.31 1.66 2.00
C PHE A 60 -12.29 2.72 2.48
N ALA A 61 -13.12 3.23 1.58
CA ALA A 61 -14.14 4.23 1.86
C ALA A 61 -15.30 3.61 2.66
N LEU A 62 -15.73 4.27 3.74
CA LEU A 62 -16.94 3.88 4.50
C LEU A 62 -18.20 4.55 3.95
N THR A 63 -18.03 5.71 3.31
CA THR A 63 -19.11 6.50 2.72
C THR A 63 -18.73 6.95 1.33
N ASP A 64 -19.72 7.40 0.56
CA ASP A 64 -19.50 8.10 -0.69
C ASP A 64 -18.89 9.49 -0.43
N GLY A 65 -18.09 9.99 -1.37
CA GLY A 65 -17.52 11.33 -1.28
C GLY A 65 -16.26 11.48 -2.13
N THR A 66 -15.42 12.46 -1.78
CA THR A 66 -14.16 12.74 -2.47
C THR A 66 -12.97 12.38 -1.60
N VAL A 67 -11.98 11.71 -2.19
CA VAL A 67 -10.75 11.34 -1.48
C VAL A 67 -9.89 12.58 -1.21
N LYS A 68 -9.48 12.80 0.04
CA LYS A 68 -8.50 13.81 0.42
C LYS A 68 -7.34 13.18 1.19
N PHE A 69 -6.13 13.44 0.73
CA PHE A 69 -4.91 13.11 1.46
C PHE A 69 -4.45 14.33 2.26
N THR A 70 -4.05 14.10 3.51
CA THR A 70 -3.49 15.12 4.40
C THR A 70 -2.20 14.62 5.02
N LYS A 71 -1.35 15.57 5.44
CA LYS A 71 -0.07 15.28 6.09
C LYS A 71 -0.01 16.10 7.37
N THR A 72 0.37 15.45 8.47
CA THR A 72 0.55 16.12 9.77
C THR A 72 1.98 16.65 9.92
N VAL A 73 2.19 17.42 11.00
CA VAL A 73 3.51 17.96 11.37
C VAL A 73 4.53 16.83 11.58
N ASP A 74 4.10 15.70 12.15
CA ASP A 74 4.95 14.51 12.37
C ASP A 74 5.15 13.62 11.12
N ASP A 75 5.01 14.18 9.91
CA ASP A 75 5.13 13.48 8.62
C ASP A 75 4.08 12.37 8.36
N ARG A 76 3.18 12.09 9.30
CA ARG A 76 2.13 11.07 9.13
C ARG A 76 1.11 11.50 8.09
N LYS A 77 0.80 10.58 7.18
CA LYS A 77 -0.15 10.79 6.09
C LYS A 77 -1.48 10.14 6.43
N TYR A 78 -2.58 10.88 6.26
CA TYR A 78 -3.95 10.41 6.49
C TYR A 78 -4.78 10.48 5.21
N VAL A 79 -5.80 9.63 5.14
CA VAL A 79 -6.74 9.56 4.02
C VAL A 79 -8.14 9.76 4.54
N HIS A 80 -8.88 10.69 3.94
CA HIS A 80 -10.24 11.04 4.32
C HIS A 80 -11.15 10.91 3.11
N ILE A 81 -12.42 10.60 3.35
CA ILE A 81 -13.52 10.85 2.41
C ILE A 81 -14.33 12.04 2.93
N ILE A 82 -14.50 13.05 2.08
CA ILE A 82 -15.23 14.30 2.37
C ILE A 82 -16.43 14.43 1.44
#